data_AF-A0A1L9RSW2-F1
#
_entry.id   AF-A0A1L9RSW2-F1
#
_cell.length_a   1.000
_cell.length_b   1.000
_cell.length_c   1.000
_cell.angle_alpha   90.00
_cell.angle_beta   90.00
_cell.angle_gamma   90.00
#
_symmetry.space_group_name_H-M   'P 1'
#
loop_
_entity.id
_entity.type
_entity.pdbx_description
1 polymer ?
#
loop_
_entity_poly.entity_id
_entity_poly.type
_entity_poly.pdbx_seq_one_letter_code
_entity_poly.pdbx_strand_id
1 'polypeptide(L)'
;MRSLTTLAVLAAGTQALISRTNTCCFHLTAYGGPSGPVGQLSDGQNRIGDNSLPTAQFCISPDASITDGSGRGCILTPPTTQFQCDQGANPTKGFSISPSGMLDFQGSSNFIACDTGQNGGFNIHTTPSDALGQCKTIQLTADACAAPAPTPTSTKSPASSSCPTTLSSGNFEFPHLIIPIDSRSPNTALGTQFNGTVTSTISTIFNFDIPQSTSGKTCSLVFLFPSQANLVTSSFRFSGDGKVNFAKLSKAADTSTTFNNVPSVSQDLGDITISPGNSFAVSTFACPAGEAISFEMKNAGTTSLSFFEDFNPSPIGLFITVC
;
A
#
# COMPACT_ATOMS: atom_id res chain seq x y z
N MET A 1 40.28 37.94 -39.62
CA MET A 1 40.29 36.92 -38.55
C MET A 1 39.96 37.58 -37.22
N ARG A 2 38.70 37.48 -36.76
CA ARG A 2 38.34 37.72 -35.35
C ARG A 2 37.21 36.76 -35.01
N SER A 3 37.57 35.73 -34.25
CA SER A 3 36.68 34.68 -33.76
C SER A 3 35.94 35.20 -32.52
N LEU A 4 34.61 35.04 -32.49
CA LEU A 4 33.78 35.31 -31.32
C LEU A 4 33.57 33.99 -30.58
N THR A 5 34.13 33.88 -29.38
CA THR A 5 34.02 32.70 -28.50
C THR A 5 32.84 32.92 -27.56
N THR A 6 31.80 32.10 -27.67
CA THR A 6 30.64 32.08 -26.78
C THR A 6 31.01 31.33 -25.49
N LEU A 7 31.01 32.00 -24.34
CA LEU A 7 31.12 31.35 -23.03
C LEU A 7 29.76 30.76 -22.64
N ALA A 8 29.70 29.43 -22.44
CA ALA A 8 28.58 28.77 -21.79
C ALA A 8 28.73 28.87 -20.27
N VAL A 9 27.76 29.47 -19.59
CA VAL A 9 27.67 29.51 -18.14
C VAL A 9 26.97 28.25 -17.66
N LEU A 10 27.71 27.33 -17.03
CA LEU A 10 27.12 26.21 -16.29
C LEU A 10 26.65 26.73 -14.92
N ALA A 11 25.33 26.81 -14.72
CA ALA A 11 24.75 27.00 -13.41
C ALA A 11 24.80 25.66 -12.65
N ALA A 12 25.70 25.54 -11.67
CA ALA A 12 25.69 24.44 -10.72
C ALA A 12 24.53 24.64 -9.74
N GLY A 13 23.48 23.83 -9.87
CA GLY A 13 22.39 23.79 -8.90
C GLY A 13 22.86 23.15 -7.60
N THR A 14 22.93 23.92 -6.53
CA THR A 14 23.17 23.43 -5.17
C THR A 14 21.91 22.70 -4.68
N GLN A 15 21.96 21.37 -4.58
CA GLN A 15 20.95 20.63 -3.83
C GLN A 15 21.23 20.86 -2.34
N ALA A 16 20.34 21.59 -1.67
CA ALA A 16 20.38 21.75 -0.22
C ALA A 16 20.02 20.40 0.43
N LEU A 17 21.02 19.72 1.00
CA LEU A 17 20.81 18.63 1.93
C LEU A 17 20.23 19.22 3.23
N ILE A 18 18.91 19.10 3.42
CA ILE A 18 18.29 19.39 4.70
C ILE A 18 18.70 18.28 5.66
N SER A 19 19.70 18.55 6.49
CA SER A 19 20.07 17.69 7.62
C SER A 19 18.91 17.70 8.62
N ARG A 20 18.21 16.57 8.79
CA ARG A 20 17.17 16.43 9.83
C ARG A 20 17.86 16.30 11.18
N THR A 21 17.91 17.36 11.95
CA THR A 21 18.54 17.39 13.29
C THR A 21 17.59 17.02 14.43
N ASN A 22 16.31 16.73 14.15
CA ASN A 22 15.29 16.64 15.20
C ASN A 22 14.73 15.22 15.35
N THR A 23 14.76 14.72 16.58
CA THR A 23 14.01 13.56 17.05
C THR A 23 12.50 13.81 16.87
N CYS A 24 11.75 12.79 16.46
CA CYS A 24 10.30 12.88 16.26
C CYS A 24 9.58 11.79 17.06
N CYS A 25 8.50 12.13 17.74
CA CYS A 25 7.76 11.20 18.60
C CYS A 25 6.38 10.82 18.03
N PHE A 26 5.98 9.58 18.28
CA PHE A 26 4.79 8.92 17.72
C PHE A 26 4.29 7.80 18.66
N HIS A 27 3.08 7.33 18.44
CA HIS A 27 2.53 6.10 18.99
C HIS A 27 2.40 5.06 17.89
N LEU A 28 2.41 3.78 18.26
CA LEU A 28 2.26 2.67 17.32
C LEU A 28 0.90 1.98 17.46
N THR A 29 0.29 1.63 16.33
CA THR A 29 -0.90 0.78 16.27
C THR A 29 -0.61 -0.43 15.39
N ALA A 30 -1.02 -1.61 15.84
CA ALA A 30 -0.80 -2.89 15.15
C ALA A 30 -2.00 -3.33 14.30
N TYR A 31 -1.72 -3.98 13.16
CA TYR A 31 -2.71 -4.49 12.19
C TYR A 31 -2.35 -5.88 11.64
N GLY A 32 -3.32 -6.53 10.97
CA GLY A 32 -3.19 -7.82 10.28
C GLY A 32 -3.40 -9.04 11.20
N GLY A 33 -2.67 -9.09 12.32
CA GLY A 33 -2.79 -10.10 13.38
C GLY A 33 -3.52 -9.57 14.62
N PRO A 34 -3.01 -9.83 15.85
CA PRO A 34 -3.42 -9.07 17.03
C PRO A 34 -3.29 -7.58 16.74
N SER A 35 -4.35 -6.82 16.98
CA SER A 35 -4.46 -5.42 16.57
C SER A 35 -4.80 -4.51 17.74
N GLY A 36 -4.55 -3.22 17.55
CA GLY A 36 -4.75 -2.19 18.57
C GLY A 36 -3.46 -1.45 18.94
N PRO A 37 -3.52 -0.52 19.91
CA PRO A 37 -2.37 0.28 20.29
C PRO A 37 -1.26 -0.60 20.89
N VAL A 38 -0.02 -0.22 20.63
CA VAL A 38 1.14 -0.81 21.32
C VAL A 38 1.23 -0.18 22.70
N GLY A 39 1.04 -1.00 23.72
CA GLY A 39 1.29 -0.66 25.11
C GLY A 39 2.70 -1.05 25.55
N GLN A 40 3.13 -0.56 26.70
CA GLN A 40 4.44 -0.90 27.26
C GLN A 40 4.35 -1.21 28.75
N LEU A 41 5.02 -2.28 29.17
CA LEU A 41 5.22 -2.63 30.57
C LEU A 41 6.22 -1.67 31.23
N SER A 42 6.15 -1.56 32.56
CA SER A 42 7.05 -0.71 33.33
C SER A 42 8.52 -1.12 33.19
N ASP A 43 8.80 -2.37 32.83
CA ASP A 43 10.15 -2.88 32.56
C ASP A 43 10.68 -2.55 31.15
N GLY A 44 9.82 -2.11 30.23
CA GLY A 44 10.20 -1.72 28.86
C GLY A 44 9.65 -2.60 27.75
N GLN A 45 9.02 -3.73 28.07
CA GLN A 45 8.49 -4.64 27.06
C GLN A 45 7.28 -4.04 26.34
N ASN A 46 7.34 -4.00 25.01
CA ASN A 46 6.23 -3.52 24.18
C ASN A 46 5.28 -4.68 23.85
N ARG A 47 3.97 -4.45 24.02
CA ARG A 47 2.92 -5.44 23.81
C ARG A 47 1.72 -4.89 23.04
N ILE A 48 1.02 -5.78 22.35
CA ILE A 48 -0.27 -5.51 21.71
C ILE A 48 -1.35 -6.33 22.43
N GLY A 49 -2.57 -5.82 22.53
CA GLY A 49 -3.74 -6.57 23.03
C GLY A 49 -3.88 -6.64 24.54
N ASP A 50 -2.85 -6.29 25.31
CA ASP A 50 -2.95 -6.16 26.77
C ASP A 50 -3.62 -4.82 27.14
N ASN A 51 -4.93 -4.87 27.36
CA ASN A 51 -5.76 -3.71 27.68
C ASN A 51 -5.46 -3.08 29.06
N SER A 52 -4.58 -3.68 29.86
CA SER A 52 -4.14 -3.10 31.14
C SER A 52 -2.97 -2.12 30.99
N LEU A 53 -2.32 -2.08 29.82
CA LEU A 53 -1.14 -1.25 29.59
C LEU A 53 -1.50 0.12 29.01
N PRO A 54 -0.81 1.19 29.46
CA PRO A 54 -0.90 2.49 28.79
C PRO A 54 -0.26 2.40 27.40
N THR A 55 -0.82 3.14 26.44
CA THR A 55 -0.21 3.29 25.11
C THR A 55 1.19 3.87 25.23
N ALA A 56 2.14 3.26 24.53
CA ALA A 56 3.54 3.64 24.57
C ALA A 56 3.82 4.78 23.59
N GLN A 57 4.57 5.78 24.05
CA GLN A 57 5.15 6.80 23.19
C GLN A 57 6.56 6.38 22.79
N PHE A 58 6.89 6.54 21.52
CA PHE A 58 8.20 6.29 20.93
C PHE A 58 8.75 7.56 20.31
N CYS A 59 10.07 7.68 20.22
CA CYS A 59 10.75 8.80 19.60
C CYS A 59 11.88 8.27 18.71
N ILE A 60 11.81 8.53 17.40
CA ILE A 60 12.83 8.14 16.42
C ILE A 60 13.83 9.27 16.21
N SER A 61 15.11 8.94 16.27
CA SER A 61 16.22 9.85 16.05
C SER A 61 16.77 9.75 14.62
N PRO A 62 17.48 10.79 14.13
CA PRO A 62 18.03 10.80 12.76
C PRO A 62 18.99 9.65 12.45
N ASP A 63 19.58 9.01 13.46
CA ASP A 63 20.46 7.86 13.32
C ASP A 63 19.71 6.51 13.28
N ALA A 64 18.41 6.54 13.01
CA ALA A 64 17.53 5.39 12.88
C ALA A 64 17.38 4.57 14.18
N SER A 65 17.58 5.22 15.33
CA SER A 65 17.36 4.64 16.67
C SER A 65 16.03 5.10 17.26
N ILE A 66 15.41 4.27 18.10
CA ILE A 66 14.16 4.61 18.81
C ILE A 66 14.41 4.61 20.32
N THR A 67 13.85 5.59 21.02
CA THR A 67 13.66 5.58 22.48
C THR A 67 12.18 5.59 22.82
N ASP A 68 11.81 5.13 24.02
CA ASP A 68 10.45 5.34 24.53
C ASP A 68 10.27 6.73 25.18
N GLY A 69 9.05 7.02 25.66
CA GLY A 69 8.71 8.26 26.33
C GLY A 69 9.44 8.50 27.66
N SER A 70 10.10 7.47 28.22
CA SER A 70 10.97 7.60 29.41
C SER A 70 12.45 7.74 29.04
N GLY A 71 12.78 7.79 27.74
CA GLY A 71 14.14 7.88 27.24
C GLY A 71 14.92 6.57 27.26
N ARG A 72 14.24 5.42 27.44
CA ARG A 72 14.89 4.10 27.37
C ARG A 72 15.16 3.73 25.92
N GLY A 73 16.35 3.21 25.64
CA GLY A 73 16.73 2.79 24.30
C GLY A 73 15.97 1.54 23.87
N CYS A 74 15.25 1.62 22.75
CA CYS A 74 14.57 0.47 22.18
C CYS A 74 15.56 -0.43 21.43
N ILE A 75 15.53 -1.72 21.77
CA ILE A 75 16.42 -2.76 21.28
C ILE A 75 15.65 -3.93 20.69
N LEU A 76 16.37 -4.76 19.94
CA LEU A 76 15.91 -6.08 19.52
C LEU A 76 16.69 -7.13 20.30
N THR A 77 16.03 -7.81 21.24
CA THR A 77 16.74 -8.74 22.13
C THR A 77 17.13 -10.03 21.42
N PRO A 78 18.39 -10.50 21.55
CA PRO A 78 18.75 -11.84 21.12
C PRO A 78 18.11 -12.91 22.02
N PRO A 79 17.78 -14.11 21.50
CA PRO A 79 17.88 -14.51 20.09
C PRO A 79 16.61 -14.21 19.28
N THR A 80 15.54 -13.73 19.93
CA THR A 80 14.18 -13.71 19.38
C THR A 80 13.79 -12.38 18.73
N THR A 81 14.71 -11.43 18.67
CA THR A 81 14.54 -10.07 18.14
C THR A 81 13.33 -9.32 18.71
N GLN A 82 13.03 -9.52 19.99
CA GLN A 82 11.90 -8.85 20.63
C GLN A 82 12.15 -7.33 20.70
N PHE A 83 11.19 -6.55 20.23
CA PHE A 83 11.17 -5.10 20.28
C PHE A 83 10.75 -4.62 21.67
N GLN A 84 11.70 -4.12 22.46
CA GLN A 84 11.49 -3.63 23.82
C GLN A 84 12.42 -2.45 24.12
N CYS A 85 12.12 -1.62 25.12
CA CYS A 85 12.91 -0.44 25.46
C CYS A 85 13.43 -0.50 26.89
N ASP A 86 14.71 -0.85 27.04
CA ASP A 86 15.30 -1.19 28.33
C ASP A 86 16.07 -0.02 28.93
N GLN A 87 16.07 0.09 30.26
CA GLN A 87 16.76 1.16 30.96
C GLN A 87 18.27 1.08 30.74
N GLY A 88 18.87 2.17 30.26
CA GLY A 88 20.31 2.25 29.99
C GLY A 88 20.78 1.48 28.76
N ALA A 89 19.86 0.90 27.96
CA ALA A 89 20.23 0.21 26.75
C ALA A 89 20.63 1.18 25.64
N ASN A 90 21.64 0.78 24.85
CA ASN A 90 21.99 1.47 23.61
C ASN A 90 20.96 1.09 22.54
N PRO A 91 20.17 2.04 22.00
CA PRO A 91 19.10 1.67 21.11
C PRO A 91 19.60 1.09 19.79
N THR A 92 18.88 0.07 19.32
CA THR A 92 19.17 -0.60 18.05
C THR A 92 18.87 0.36 16.90
N LYS A 93 19.79 0.43 15.93
CA LYS A 93 19.66 1.27 14.73
C LYS A 93 19.03 0.50 13.59
N GLY A 94 18.50 1.23 12.62
CA GLY A 94 17.90 0.68 11.40
C GLY A 94 16.38 0.73 11.39
N PHE A 95 15.76 1.43 12.35
CA PHE A 95 14.35 1.77 12.28
C PHE A 95 14.10 2.96 11.35
N SER A 96 12.97 2.95 10.67
CA SER A 96 12.47 4.11 9.92
C SER A 96 10.95 4.16 9.98
N ILE A 97 10.38 5.36 9.82
CA ILE A 97 8.97 5.49 9.50
C ILE A 97 8.84 5.77 8.01
N SER A 98 8.20 4.86 7.30
CA SER A 98 7.96 4.98 5.86
C SER A 98 7.06 6.19 5.55
N PRO A 99 7.01 6.67 4.30
CA PRO A 99 6.07 7.73 3.93
C PRO A 99 4.59 7.37 4.14
N SER A 100 4.25 6.09 4.19
CA SER A 100 2.90 5.61 4.52
C SER A 100 2.65 5.51 6.03
N GLY A 101 3.62 5.93 6.87
CA GLY A 101 3.52 5.87 8.32
C GLY A 101 3.83 4.50 8.90
N MET A 102 4.32 3.52 8.14
CA MET A 102 4.70 2.21 8.68
C MET A 102 6.04 2.29 9.39
N LEU A 103 6.14 1.67 10.57
CA LEU A 103 7.44 1.40 11.18
C LEU A 103 8.10 0.29 10.38
N ASP A 104 9.33 0.52 9.94
CA ASP A 104 10.19 -0.45 9.29
C ASP A 104 11.41 -0.72 10.17
N PHE A 105 11.90 -1.95 10.17
CA PHE A 105 13.23 -2.30 10.66
C PHE A 105 14.05 -2.90 9.52
N GLN A 106 15.19 -2.29 9.19
CA GLN A 106 16.07 -2.67 8.07
C GLN A 106 15.32 -2.81 6.73
N GLY A 107 14.32 -1.94 6.50
CA GLY A 107 13.50 -1.93 5.29
C GLY A 107 12.36 -2.95 5.26
N SER A 108 12.14 -3.69 6.34
CA SER A 108 10.98 -4.59 6.51
C SER A 108 9.95 -3.95 7.44
N SER A 109 8.71 -3.82 6.98
CA SER A 109 7.54 -3.46 7.80
C SER A 109 6.89 -4.66 8.49
N ASN A 110 7.40 -5.87 8.25
CA ASN A 110 6.89 -7.09 8.86
C ASN A 110 7.44 -7.25 10.27
N PHE A 111 6.53 -7.31 11.23
CA PHE A 111 6.78 -7.71 12.61
C PHE A 111 6.00 -8.99 12.91
N ILE A 112 6.34 -9.63 14.01
CA ILE A 112 5.73 -10.86 14.47
C ILE A 112 5.19 -10.60 15.88
N ALA A 113 3.90 -10.84 16.09
CA ALA A 113 3.25 -10.80 17.39
C ALA A 113 3.11 -12.22 17.93
N CYS A 114 3.74 -12.53 19.06
CA CYS A 114 3.69 -13.84 19.69
C CYS A 114 2.95 -13.76 21.02
N ASP A 115 2.03 -14.70 21.24
CA ASP A 115 1.22 -14.76 22.46
C ASP A 115 2.13 -14.92 23.69
N THR A 116 1.89 -14.10 24.72
CA THR A 116 2.67 -14.15 25.97
C THR A 116 2.07 -15.11 27.00
N GLY A 117 0.84 -15.59 26.77
CA GLY A 117 0.02 -16.31 27.75
C GLY A 117 -0.48 -15.43 28.91
N GLN A 118 -0.28 -14.11 28.83
CA GLN A 118 -0.56 -13.17 29.92
C GLN A 118 -1.46 -12.03 29.42
N ASN A 119 -2.59 -11.80 30.09
CA ASN A 119 -3.50 -10.65 29.84
C ASN A 119 -3.96 -10.47 28.38
N GLY A 120 -3.91 -11.53 27.56
CA GLY A 120 -4.17 -11.42 26.11
C GLY A 120 -3.12 -10.60 25.34
N GLY A 121 -1.96 -10.37 25.95
CA GLY A 121 -0.87 -9.59 25.40
C GLY A 121 0.01 -10.40 24.45
N PHE A 122 0.52 -9.71 23.43
CA PHE A 122 1.45 -10.26 22.44
C PHE A 122 2.74 -9.45 22.43
N ASN A 123 3.89 -10.11 22.57
CA ASN A 123 5.19 -9.47 22.39
C ASN A 123 5.47 -9.28 20.89
N ILE A 124 6.20 -8.21 20.55
CA ILE A 124 6.52 -7.82 19.17
C ILE A 124 7.96 -8.24 18.84
N HIS A 125 8.17 -8.85 17.68
CA HIS A 125 9.48 -9.31 17.19
C HIS A 125 9.71 -8.87 15.75
N THR A 126 10.96 -8.79 15.28
CA THR A 126 11.26 -8.45 13.87
C THR A 126 11.55 -9.67 13.00
N THR A 127 11.81 -10.84 13.60
CA THR A 127 12.07 -12.08 12.88
C THR A 127 11.24 -13.23 13.45
N PRO A 128 10.68 -14.12 12.60
CA PRO A 128 10.13 -15.39 13.07
C PRO A 128 11.19 -16.22 13.80
N SER A 129 10.77 -17.00 14.79
CA SER A 129 11.65 -17.90 15.53
C SER A 129 10.87 -19.12 15.96
N ASP A 130 11.41 -20.31 15.69
CA ASP A 130 10.82 -21.60 16.12
C ASP A 130 10.78 -21.75 17.65
N ALA A 131 11.58 -20.95 18.37
CA ALA A 131 11.54 -20.88 19.83
C ALA A 131 10.31 -20.13 20.36
N LEU A 132 9.55 -19.45 19.49
CA LEU A 132 8.35 -18.69 19.85
C LEU A 132 7.10 -19.45 19.37
N GLY A 133 6.19 -19.76 20.30
CA GLY A 133 4.92 -20.41 19.98
C GLY A 133 3.83 -19.40 19.63
N GLN A 134 2.89 -19.80 18.75
CA GLN A 134 1.64 -19.07 18.47
C GLN A 134 1.81 -17.63 17.99
N CYS A 135 2.68 -17.42 17.01
CA CYS A 135 2.94 -16.10 16.45
C CYS A 135 2.10 -15.79 15.21
N LYS A 136 1.82 -14.50 14.99
CA LYS A 136 1.14 -13.98 13.79
C LYS A 136 1.92 -12.79 13.24
N THR A 137 1.99 -12.70 11.92
CA THR A 137 2.54 -11.50 11.27
C THR A 137 1.65 -10.31 11.56
N ILE A 138 2.28 -9.18 11.89
CA ILE A 138 1.65 -7.90 12.13
C ILE A 138 2.43 -6.80 11.42
N GLN A 139 1.77 -5.67 11.23
CA GLN A 139 2.42 -4.41 10.83
C GLN A 139 2.13 -3.36 11.88
N LEU A 140 3.04 -2.38 12.00
CA LEU A 140 2.95 -1.30 12.97
C LEU A 140 2.91 0.04 12.22
N THR A 141 1.89 0.86 12.48
CA THR A 141 1.82 2.21 11.94
C THR A 141 2.05 3.25 13.03
N ALA A 142 2.90 4.22 12.73
CA ALA A 142 3.09 5.43 13.52
C ALA A 142 2.01 6.47 13.17
N ASP A 143 1.49 7.14 14.19
CA ASP A 143 0.56 8.27 14.04
C ASP A 143 1.24 9.58 13.60
N ALA A 144 2.58 9.61 13.63
CA ALA A 144 3.40 10.75 13.26
C ALA A 144 4.75 10.30 12.65
N CYS A 145 5.62 11.25 12.33
CA CYS A 145 7.01 11.03 11.92
C CYS A 145 7.24 10.38 10.54
N ALA A 146 6.19 10.15 9.76
CA ALA A 146 6.32 9.78 8.36
C ALA A 146 7.15 10.83 7.59
N ALA A 147 8.20 10.37 6.91
CA ALA A 147 8.93 11.24 6.01
C ALA A 147 8.04 11.65 4.84
N PRO A 148 8.06 12.92 4.38
CA PRO A 148 7.47 13.27 3.10
C PRO A 148 8.10 12.37 2.03
N ALA A 149 7.27 11.71 1.23
CA ALA A 149 7.73 10.79 0.21
C ALA A 149 8.83 11.44 -0.67
N PRO A 150 9.91 10.73 -1.02
CA PRO A 150 10.87 11.24 -1.99
C PRO A 150 10.11 11.55 -3.27
N THR A 151 10.15 12.82 -3.67
CA THR A 151 9.50 13.29 -4.89
C THR A 151 10.17 12.57 -6.06
N PRO A 152 9.46 11.78 -6.87
CA PRO A 152 10.03 11.34 -8.13
C PRO A 152 10.33 12.60 -8.95
N THR A 153 11.46 12.63 -9.64
CA THR A 153 11.74 13.59 -10.72
C THR A 153 10.72 13.36 -11.84
N SER A 154 9.51 13.86 -11.63
CA SER A 154 8.44 13.92 -12.63
C SER A 154 8.63 15.23 -13.38
N THR A 155 9.01 15.12 -14.66
CA THR A 155 8.88 16.20 -15.63
C THR A 155 7.51 16.88 -15.44
N LYS A 156 7.54 18.20 -15.17
CA LYS A 156 6.35 19.06 -15.07
C LYS A 156 5.39 18.76 -16.22
N SER A 157 4.26 18.15 -15.89
CA SER A 157 3.01 18.30 -16.62
C SER A 157 1.99 18.95 -15.67
N PRO A 158 1.07 19.77 -16.17
CA PRO A 158 0.35 20.77 -15.38
C PRO A 158 -0.55 20.11 -14.32
N ALA A 159 -0.72 20.80 -13.19
CA ALA A 159 -1.56 20.37 -12.07
C ALA A 159 -2.95 19.94 -12.55
N SER A 160 -3.24 18.65 -12.45
CA SER A 160 -4.58 18.09 -12.54
C SER A 160 -4.94 17.41 -11.23
N SER A 161 -6.18 17.62 -10.82
CA SER A 161 -6.87 17.26 -9.58
C SER A 161 -7.04 15.75 -9.32
N SER A 162 -6.05 14.92 -9.60
CA SER A 162 -6.10 13.46 -9.36
C SER A 162 -5.80 13.10 -7.91
N CYS A 163 -6.51 12.11 -7.37
CA CYS A 163 -6.25 11.60 -6.03
C CYS A 163 -4.94 10.81 -5.97
N PRO A 164 -4.28 10.74 -4.79
CA PRO A 164 -3.06 9.96 -4.63
C PRO A 164 -3.30 8.48 -4.95
N THR A 165 -2.32 7.82 -5.56
CA THR A 165 -2.38 6.36 -5.79
C THR A 165 -2.03 5.53 -4.54
N THR A 166 -1.80 6.18 -3.39
CA THR A 166 -1.48 5.51 -2.13
C THR A 166 -2.76 5.13 -1.39
N LEU A 167 -2.88 3.85 -1.04
CA LEU A 167 -3.97 3.36 -0.21
C LEU A 167 -3.66 3.65 1.26
N SER A 168 -4.53 4.42 1.91
CA SER A 168 -4.49 4.77 3.33
C SER A 168 -5.86 4.47 3.94
N SER A 169 -5.91 4.14 5.22
CA SER A 169 -7.20 3.83 5.85
C SER A 169 -8.21 4.97 5.63
N GLY A 170 -9.37 4.63 5.07
CA GLY A 170 -10.47 5.57 4.80
C GLY A 170 -10.33 6.45 3.55
N ASN A 171 -9.30 6.26 2.71
CA ASN A 171 -9.15 7.02 1.45
C ASN A 171 -9.34 6.18 0.19
N PHE A 172 -9.76 4.92 0.29
CA PHE A 172 -9.91 4.05 -0.87
C PHE A 172 -11.05 3.03 -0.74
N GLU A 173 -11.51 2.58 -1.90
CA GLU A 173 -12.41 1.45 -2.09
C GLU A 173 -11.68 0.33 -2.85
N PHE A 174 -11.93 -0.91 -2.44
CA PHE A 174 -11.53 -2.12 -3.16
C PHE A 174 -12.75 -2.71 -3.88
N PRO A 175 -12.57 -3.59 -4.87
CA PRO A 175 -13.70 -4.09 -5.64
C PRO A 175 -14.52 -5.09 -4.81
N HIS A 176 -15.85 -4.92 -4.81
CA HIS A 176 -16.79 -5.83 -4.15
C HIS A 176 -17.25 -6.98 -5.07
N LEU A 177 -16.94 -6.89 -6.37
CA LEU A 177 -17.17 -7.95 -7.34
C LEU A 177 -16.07 -7.97 -8.40
N ILE A 178 -15.53 -9.15 -8.71
CA ILE A 178 -14.54 -9.35 -9.77
C ILE A 178 -15.07 -10.44 -10.70
N ILE A 179 -15.45 -10.09 -11.93
CA ILE A 179 -16.04 -11.00 -12.90
C ILE A 179 -15.13 -11.13 -14.12
N PRO A 180 -14.52 -12.30 -14.37
CA PRO A 180 -13.91 -12.57 -15.67
C PRO A 180 -15.00 -12.89 -16.71
N ILE A 181 -14.81 -12.39 -17.93
CA ILE A 181 -15.60 -12.78 -19.10
C ILE A 181 -14.65 -13.34 -20.17
N ASP A 182 -14.99 -14.49 -20.78
CA ASP A 182 -14.17 -15.15 -21.80
C ASP A 182 -14.91 -15.18 -23.14
N SER A 183 -14.32 -14.58 -24.17
CA SER A 183 -14.89 -14.59 -25.53
C SER A 183 -14.95 -15.99 -26.15
N ARG A 184 -14.17 -16.96 -25.64
CA ARG A 184 -14.26 -18.38 -26.06
C ARG A 184 -15.45 -19.12 -25.46
N SER A 185 -16.01 -18.61 -24.37
CA SER A 185 -17.17 -19.19 -23.68
C SER A 185 -18.22 -18.11 -23.43
N PRO A 186 -18.78 -17.51 -24.50
CA PRO A 186 -19.37 -16.19 -24.40
C PRO A 186 -20.71 -16.12 -23.64
N ASN A 187 -21.33 -17.26 -23.38
CA ASN A 187 -22.57 -17.39 -22.60
C ASN A 187 -22.34 -17.95 -21.18
N THR A 188 -21.08 -18.14 -20.77
CA THR A 188 -20.75 -18.70 -19.46
C THR A 188 -20.55 -17.56 -18.45
N ALA A 189 -21.34 -17.56 -17.38
CA ALA A 189 -21.11 -16.72 -16.22
C ALA A 189 -20.13 -17.44 -15.30
N LEU A 190 -18.93 -16.88 -15.15
CA LEU A 190 -17.89 -17.47 -14.29
C LEU A 190 -18.09 -17.13 -12.79
N GLY A 191 -19.05 -16.25 -12.49
CA GLY A 191 -19.31 -15.77 -11.14
C GLY A 191 -18.17 -14.90 -10.60
N THR A 192 -18.29 -14.53 -9.33
CA THR A 192 -17.26 -13.76 -8.63
C THR A 192 -15.98 -14.58 -8.48
N GLN A 193 -14.85 -13.90 -8.67
CA GLN A 193 -13.51 -14.42 -8.45
C GLN A 193 -12.76 -13.50 -7.49
N PHE A 194 -11.53 -13.88 -7.16
CA PHE A 194 -10.62 -13.03 -6.39
C PHE A 194 -9.47 -12.47 -7.24
N ASN A 195 -9.35 -12.93 -8.50
CA ASN A 195 -8.25 -12.58 -9.36
C ASN A 195 -8.68 -11.68 -10.51
N GLY A 196 -7.92 -10.61 -10.73
CA GLY A 196 -7.90 -9.92 -12.02
C GLY A 196 -7.18 -10.78 -13.06
N THR A 197 -7.80 -11.00 -14.22
CA THR A 197 -7.22 -11.75 -15.34
C THR A 197 -7.43 -11.03 -16.67
N VAL A 198 -6.35 -10.84 -17.41
CA VAL A 198 -6.33 -10.26 -18.75
C VAL A 198 -5.55 -11.21 -19.65
N THR A 199 -6.17 -11.69 -20.73
CA THR A 199 -5.52 -12.45 -21.79
C THR A 199 -6.08 -11.98 -23.15
N SER A 200 -5.71 -12.64 -24.25
CA SER A 200 -6.31 -12.35 -25.56
C SER A 200 -7.81 -12.67 -25.64
N THR A 201 -8.36 -13.48 -24.73
CA THR A 201 -9.79 -13.84 -24.73
C THR A 201 -10.53 -13.50 -23.45
N ILE A 202 -9.80 -13.28 -22.35
CA ILE A 202 -10.36 -12.96 -21.04
C ILE A 202 -10.13 -11.49 -20.72
N SER A 203 -11.21 -10.79 -20.38
CA SER A 203 -11.18 -9.51 -19.66
C SER A 203 -11.79 -9.66 -18.28
N THR A 204 -11.48 -8.73 -17.37
CA THR A 204 -12.05 -8.73 -16.02
C THR A 204 -12.79 -7.44 -15.75
N ILE A 205 -13.97 -7.57 -15.15
CA ILE A 205 -14.82 -6.48 -14.69
C ILE A 205 -14.71 -6.38 -13.17
N PHE A 206 -14.54 -5.16 -12.67
CA PHE A 206 -14.45 -4.84 -11.25
C PHE A 206 -15.59 -3.92 -10.87
N ASN A 207 -16.42 -4.30 -9.90
CA ASN A 207 -17.42 -3.41 -9.32
C ASN A 207 -16.90 -2.78 -8.04
N PHE A 208 -17.23 -1.51 -7.86
CA PHE A 208 -16.98 -0.75 -6.65
C PHE A 208 -18.30 -0.18 -6.15
N ASP A 209 -18.53 -0.28 -4.84
CA ASP A 209 -19.66 0.36 -4.19
C ASP A 209 -19.15 1.65 -3.57
N ILE A 210 -19.53 2.79 -4.13
CA ILE A 210 -18.98 4.09 -3.74
C ILE A 210 -19.79 4.62 -2.54
N PRO A 211 -19.19 4.79 -1.35
CA PRO A 211 -19.97 5.18 -0.18
C PRO A 211 -20.60 6.56 -0.30
N GLN A 212 -21.77 6.75 0.29
CA GLN A 212 -22.46 8.04 0.33
C GLN A 212 -21.61 9.15 0.97
N SER A 213 -20.69 8.79 1.87
CA SER A 213 -19.75 9.72 2.53
C SER A 213 -18.74 10.38 1.58
N THR A 214 -18.66 9.92 0.33
CA THR A 214 -17.81 10.49 -0.72
C THR A 214 -18.51 11.58 -1.53
N SER A 215 -19.73 11.96 -1.17
CA SER A 215 -20.47 13.01 -1.88
C SER A 215 -19.69 14.33 -1.93
N GLY A 216 -19.58 14.90 -3.13
CA GLY A 216 -18.82 16.12 -3.40
C GLY A 216 -17.29 15.93 -3.45
N LYS A 217 -16.79 14.70 -3.29
CA LYS A 217 -15.37 14.37 -3.44
C LYS A 217 -15.01 13.94 -4.86
N THR A 218 -13.72 13.87 -5.11
CA THR A 218 -13.09 13.34 -6.31
C THR A 218 -12.64 11.90 -6.06
N CYS A 219 -12.83 11.07 -7.08
CA CYS A 219 -12.44 9.67 -7.10
C CYS A 219 -11.41 9.48 -8.22
N SER A 220 -10.40 8.64 -7.99
CA SER A 220 -9.47 8.21 -9.04
C SER A 220 -9.40 6.69 -9.09
N LEU A 221 -9.64 6.13 -10.27
CA LEU A 221 -9.39 4.71 -10.56
C LEU A 221 -7.88 4.53 -10.69
N VAL A 222 -7.32 3.62 -9.91
CA VAL A 222 -5.88 3.38 -9.87
C VAL A 222 -5.61 1.88 -9.98
N PHE A 223 -4.61 1.53 -10.79
CA PHE A 223 -4.08 0.17 -10.87
C PHE A 223 -2.71 0.12 -10.21
N LEU A 224 -2.57 -0.69 -9.16
CA LEU A 224 -1.33 -0.86 -8.42
C LEU A 224 -0.66 -2.15 -8.87
N PHE A 225 0.59 -2.05 -9.31
CA PHE A 225 1.33 -3.19 -9.84
C PHE A 225 2.74 -3.22 -9.25
N PRO A 226 2.90 -3.66 -7.99
CA PRO A 226 4.20 -3.71 -7.33
C PRO A 226 5.12 -4.75 -7.99
N SER A 227 6.42 -4.71 -7.67
CA SER A 227 7.32 -5.80 -8.03
C SER A 227 6.92 -7.07 -7.29
N GLN A 228 7.09 -8.23 -7.93
CA GLN A 228 6.75 -9.54 -7.34
C GLN A 228 7.42 -9.77 -5.98
N ALA A 229 8.64 -9.24 -5.79
CA ALA A 229 9.39 -9.32 -4.54
C ALA A 229 8.74 -8.55 -3.37
N ASN A 230 7.84 -7.60 -3.65
CA ASN A 230 7.18 -6.80 -2.63
C ASN A 230 5.80 -7.36 -2.24
N LEU A 231 5.36 -8.43 -2.91
CA LEU A 231 4.12 -9.12 -2.62
C LEU A 231 4.36 -10.20 -1.55
N VAL A 232 3.53 -10.18 -0.51
CA VAL A 232 3.64 -11.10 0.63
C VAL A 232 2.50 -12.11 0.64
N THR A 233 1.27 -11.64 0.45
CA THR A 233 0.03 -12.43 0.48
C THR A 233 -0.56 -12.66 -0.91
N SER A 234 0.01 -12.03 -1.93
CA SER A 234 -0.41 -12.14 -3.32
C SER A 234 0.76 -12.53 -4.23
N SER A 235 0.44 -12.84 -5.47
CA SER A 235 1.41 -13.02 -6.55
C SER A 235 0.75 -12.68 -7.88
N PHE A 236 1.57 -12.46 -8.90
CA PHE A 236 1.07 -12.32 -10.26
C PHE A 236 1.82 -13.19 -11.24
N ARG A 237 1.15 -13.45 -12.36
CA ARG A 237 1.75 -13.96 -13.60
C ARG A 237 1.60 -12.88 -14.65
N PHE A 238 2.71 -12.46 -15.25
CA PHE A 238 2.72 -11.38 -16.23
C PHE A 238 3.65 -11.71 -17.40
N SER A 239 3.17 -11.51 -18.62
CA SER A 239 3.95 -11.57 -19.85
C SER A 239 3.33 -10.70 -20.94
N GLY A 240 4.05 -10.49 -22.05
CA GLY A 240 3.61 -9.64 -23.16
C GLY A 240 4.10 -8.20 -23.06
N ASP A 241 3.43 -7.31 -23.79
CA ASP A 241 3.82 -5.89 -23.94
C ASP A 241 3.31 -4.95 -22.85
N GLY A 242 2.50 -5.46 -21.91
CA GLY A 242 1.92 -4.67 -20.82
C GLY A 242 0.79 -3.74 -21.26
N LYS A 243 0.34 -3.75 -22.52
CA LYS A 243 -0.79 -2.92 -22.96
C LYS A 243 -2.12 -3.49 -22.49
N VAL A 244 -2.87 -2.69 -21.74
CA VAL A 244 -4.22 -2.98 -21.25
C VAL A 244 -5.11 -1.76 -21.48
N ASN A 245 -6.35 -1.99 -21.89
CA ASN A 245 -7.38 -0.96 -22.01
C ASN A 245 -8.26 -0.99 -20.75
N PHE A 246 -8.62 0.19 -20.26
CA PHE A 246 -9.60 0.36 -19.20
C PHE A 246 -10.86 1.04 -19.74
N ALA A 247 -12.03 0.59 -19.31
CA ALA A 247 -13.29 1.19 -19.70
C ALA A 247 -14.26 1.25 -18.51
N LYS A 248 -15.03 2.34 -18.38
CA LYS A 248 -16.19 2.41 -17.49
C LYS A 248 -17.40 1.80 -18.19
N LEU A 249 -18.15 0.96 -17.48
CA LEU A 249 -19.37 0.36 -18.01
C LEU A 249 -20.60 1.25 -17.75
N SER A 250 -21.68 1.02 -18.49
CA SER A 250 -22.93 1.79 -18.41
C SER A 250 -23.76 1.51 -17.16
N LYS A 251 -23.52 0.38 -16.49
CA LYS A 251 -24.10 -0.01 -15.21
C LYS A 251 -23.20 -1.04 -14.53
N ALA A 252 -23.46 -1.28 -13.24
CA ALA A 252 -22.80 -2.33 -12.49
C ALA A 252 -23.04 -3.72 -13.12
N ALA A 253 -21.99 -4.54 -13.19
CA ALA A 253 -22.11 -5.96 -13.53
C ALA A 253 -22.66 -6.77 -12.34
N ASP A 254 -23.02 -8.03 -12.58
CA ASP A 254 -23.47 -8.96 -11.55
C ASP A 254 -22.85 -10.36 -11.74
N THR A 255 -23.12 -11.29 -10.83
CA THR A 255 -22.57 -12.66 -10.87
C THR A 255 -23.05 -13.48 -12.07
N SER A 256 -24.08 -13.04 -12.79
CA SER A 256 -24.59 -13.65 -14.03
C SER A 256 -24.01 -13.04 -15.30
N THR A 257 -23.09 -12.08 -15.17
CA THR A 257 -22.44 -11.42 -16.30
C THR A 257 -21.51 -12.39 -17.04
N THR A 258 -21.54 -12.29 -18.36
CA THR A 258 -20.89 -13.12 -19.38
C THR A 258 -20.34 -12.18 -20.46
N PHE A 259 -19.56 -12.71 -21.40
CA PHE A 259 -19.08 -11.93 -22.54
C PHE A 259 -20.22 -11.34 -23.39
N ASN A 260 -21.34 -12.05 -23.56
CA ASN A 260 -22.44 -11.62 -24.43
C ASN A 260 -23.41 -10.64 -23.77
N ASN A 261 -23.51 -10.63 -22.44
CA ASN A 261 -24.44 -9.77 -21.70
C ASN A 261 -23.74 -8.72 -20.83
N VAL A 262 -22.41 -8.58 -20.94
CA VAL A 262 -21.65 -7.50 -20.30
C VAL A 262 -22.29 -6.15 -20.59
N PRO A 263 -22.46 -5.26 -19.58
CA PRO A 263 -22.94 -3.91 -19.83
C PRO A 263 -22.07 -3.18 -20.87
N SER A 264 -22.69 -2.36 -21.71
CA SER A 264 -21.95 -1.59 -22.71
C SER A 264 -20.95 -0.62 -22.07
N VAL A 265 -19.86 -0.33 -22.78
CA VAL A 265 -18.91 0.72 -22.37
C VAL A 265 -19.61 2.08 -22.42
N SER A 266 -19.63 2.79 -21.29
CA SER A 266 -20.12 4.18 -21.21
C SER A 266 -19.02 5.20 -21.47
N GLN A 267 -17.78 4.86 -21.09
CA GLN A 267 -16.61 5.68 -21.32
C GLN A 267 -15.37 4.80 -21.51
N ASP A 268 -14.69 4.94 -22.64
CA ASP A 268 -13.36 4.39 -22.83
C ASP A 268 -12.36 5.26 -22.05
N LEU A 269 -11.57 4.64 -21.16
CA LEU A 269 -10.55 5.32 -20.35
C LEU A 269 -9.16 5.22 -21.00
N GLY A 270 -9.05 4.46 -22.09
CA GLY A 270 -7.85 4.37 -22.91
C GLY A 270 -6.89 3.26 -22.50
N ASP A 271 -5.81 3.17 -23.29
CA ASP A 271 -4.79 2.16 -23.16
C ASP A 271 -3.65 2.64 -22.26
N ILE A 272 -3.23 1.78 -21.34
CA ILE A 272 -2.08 2.01 -20.45
C ILE A 272 -1.09 0.87 -20.66
N THR A 273 0.20 1.21 -20.71
CA THR A 273 1.28 0.22 -20.69
C THR A 273 1.72 -0.01 -19.25
N ILE A 274 1.26 -1.11 -18.66
CA ILE A 274 1.53 -1.48 -17.27
C ILE A 274 2.83 -2.29 -17.15
N SER A 275 3.52 -2.14 -16.02
CA SER A 275 4.70 -2.94 -15.70
C SER A 275 4.89 -3.05 -14.17
N PRO A 276 5.43 -4.18 -13.67
CA PRO A 276 5.68 -4.36 -12.25
C PRO A 276 6.59 -3.27 -11.67
N GLY A 277 6.36 -2.91 -10.40
CA GLY A 277 7.07 -1.85 -9.67
C GLY A 277 6.45 -0.46 -9.81
N ASN A 278 5.24 -0.33 -10.36
CA ASN A 278 4.62 0.96 -10.67
C ASN A 278 3.18 1.06 -10.15
N SER A 279 2.69 2.29 -10.09
CA SER A 279 1.29 2.62 -9.83
C SER A 279 0.76 3.47 -10.98
N PHE A 280 -0.46 3.18 -11.42
CA PHE A 280 -1.06 3.81 -12.60
C PHE A 280 -2.35 4.50 -12.20
N ALA A 281 -2.41 5.83 -12.31
CA ALA A 281 -3.67 6.55 -12.28
C ALA A 281 -4.36 6.38 -13.64
N VAL A 282 -5.50 5.71 -13.66
CA VAL A 282 -6.23 5.38 -14.89
C VAL A 282 -7.15 6.51 -15.30
N SER A 283 -7.96 7.01 -14.36
CA SER A 283 -8.90 8.10 -14.61
C SER A 283 -9.29 8.78 -13.30
N THR A 284 -9.67 10.05 -13.37
CA THR A 284 -10.16 10.86 -12.26
C THR A 284 -11.54 11.42 -12.61
N PHE A 285 -12.48 11.30 -11.69
CA PHE A 285 -13.89 11.67 -11.88
C PHE A 285 -14.52 12.10 -10.56
N ALA A 286 -15.66 12.79 -10.60
CA ALA A 286 -16.44 13.07 -9.39
C ALA A 286 -16.97 11.75 -8.79
N CYS A 287 -16.87 11.56 -7.48
CA CYS A 287 -17.35 10.35 -6.84
C CYS A 287 -18.87 10.20 -7.02
N PRO A 288 -19.34 9.10 -7.64
CA PRO A 288 -20.77 8.81 -7.74
C PRO A 288 -21.25 8.22 -6.41
N ALA A 289 -21.33 9.07 -5.38
CA ALA A 289 -21.60 8.66 -4.01
C ALA A 289 -22.96 7.95 -3.89
N GLY A 290 -22.94 6.78 -3.24
CA GLY A 290 -24.11 5.91 -3.07
C GLY A 290 -24.38 4.98 -4.25
N GLU A 291 -23.56 5.00 -5.30
CA GLU A 291 -23.74 4.17 -6.50
C GLU A 291 -22.76 3.00 -6.57
N ALA A 292 -23.19 1.90 -7.20
CA ALA A 292 -22.31 0.84 -7.66
C ALA A 292 -21.87 1.12 -9.10
N ILE A 293 -20.56 1.09 -9.35
CA ILE A 293 -19.97 1.33 -10.67
C ILE A 293 -19.04 0.20 -11.09
N SER A 294 -18.91 -0.04 -12.40
CA SER A 294 -18.04 -1.08 -12.94
C SER A 294 -17.01 -0.56 -13.92
N PHE A 295 -15.83 -1.15 -13.86
CA PHE A 295 -14.75 -0.94 -14.82
C PHE A 295 -14.30 -2.27 -15.42
N GLU A 296 -14.07 -2.30 -16.74
CA GLU A 296 -13.45 -3.41 -17.44
C GLU A 296 -11.96 -3.14 -17.64
N MET A 297 -11.12 -4.14 -17.36
CA MET A 297 -9.72 -4.20 -17.73
C MET A 297 -9.54 -5.32 -18.76
N LYS A 298 -9.08 -4.98 -19.97
CA LYS A 298 -8.92 -5.95 -21.07
C LYS A 298 -7.60 -5.78 -21.81
N ASN A 299 -7.24 -6.80 -22.58
CA ASN A 299 -6.03 -6.79 -23.38
C ASN A 299 -6.14 -5.75 -24.53
N ALA A 300 -5.06 -4.98 -24.74
CA ALA A 300 -4.93 -4.01 -25.84
C ALA A 300 -3.68 -4.28 -26.71
N GLY A 301 -3.18 -5.52 -26.70
CA GLY A 301 -1.92 -5.90 -27.31
C GLY A 301 -1.63 -7.38 -27.09
N THR A 302 -0.54 -7.69 -26.40
CA THR A 302 -0.11 -9.08 -26.16
C THR A 302 -0.06 -9.45 -24.67
N THR A 303 -0.50 -8.56 -23.78
CA THR A 303 -0.53 -8.77 -22.33
C THR A 303 -1.29 -10.03 -21.92
N SER A 304 -0.61 -10.87 -21.14
CA SER A 304 -1.22 -11.89 -20.29
C SER A 304 -0.90 -11.55 -18.85
N LEU A 305 -1.92 -11.25 -18.06
CA LEU A 305 -1.81 -10.88 -16.66
C LEU A 305 -2.83 -11.67 -15.84
N SER A 306 -2.38 -12.21 -14.71
CA SER A 306 -3.27 -12.70 -13.66
C SER A 306 -2.68 -12.31 -12.31
N PHE A 307 -3.49 -11.73 -11.41
CA PHE A 307 -3.09 -11.35 -10.05
C PHE A 307 -4.26 -11.59 -9.10
N PHE A 308 -3.97 -11.90 -7.83
CA PHE A 308 -4.98 -11.90 -6.77
C PHE A 308 -5.13 -10.46 -6.24
N GLU A 309 -6.35 -9.93 -6.28
CA GLU A 309 -6.67 -8.57 -5.81
C GLU A 309 -6.41 -8.50 -4.30
N ASP A 310 -5.45 -7.67 -3.91
CA ASP A 310 -4.98 -7.65 -2.53
C ASP A 310 -4.55 -6.25 -2.11
N PHE A 311 -5.16 -5.76 -1.03
CA PHE A 311 -4.78 -4.48 -0.43
C PHE A 311 -3.67 -4.63 0.61
N ASN A 312 -3.33 -5.86 1.02
CA ASN A 312 -2.27 -6.09 1.99
C ASN A 312 -0.92 -5.61 1.39
N PRO A 313 -0.06 -4.96 2.19
CA PRO A 313 1.17 -4.41 1.62
C PRO A 313 2.10 -5.49 1.04
N SER A 314 2.64 -5.31 -0.17
CA SER A 314 2.34 -4.24 -1.15
C SER A 314 1.04 -4.49 -1.93
N PRO A 315 0.12 -3.52 -2.04
CA PRO A 315 -1.16 -3.76 -2.69
C PRO A 315 -1.00 -3.98 -4.19
N ILE A 316 -1.75 -4.93 -4.73
CA ILE A 316 -1.84 -5.24 -6.15
C ILE A 316 -3.30 -5.33 -6.56
N GLY A 317 -3.64 -4.62 -7.63
CA GLY A 317 -4.97 -4.65 -8.20
C GLY A 317 -5.57 -3.29 -8.49
N LEU A 318 -6.89 -3.28 -8.68
CA LEU A 318 -7.64 -2.12 -9.12
C LEU A 318 -8.41 -1.52 -7.94
N PHE A 319 -8.13 -0.27 -7.61
CA PHE A 319 -8.73 0.45 -6.49
C PHE A 319 -9.35 1.76 -6.94
N ILE A 320 -10.24 2.31 -6.12
CA ILE A 320 -10.65 3.71 -6.22
C ILE A 320 -10.08 4.45 -5.03
N THR A 321 -9.36 5.54 -5.28
CA THR A 321 -8.86 6.45 -4.25
C THR A 321 -9.72 7.70 -4.21
N VAL A 322 -9.88 8.28 -3.01
CA VAL A 322 -10.81 9.38 -2.74
C VAL A 322 -10.08 10.56 -2.13
N CYS A 323 -10.37 11.75 -2.66
CA CYS A 323 -9.91 13.05 -2.20
C CYS A 323 -11.01 14.08 -2.53
#